data_AF-A0A841FI50-F1
#
_entry.id   AF-A0A841FI50-F1
#
_cell.length_a   1.000
_cell.length_b   1.000
_cell.length_c   1.000
_cell.angle_alpha   90.00
_cell.angle_beta   90.00
_cell.angle_gamma   90.00
#
_symmetry.space_group_name_H-M   'P 1'
#
loop_
_entity.id
_entity.type
_entity.pdbx_description
1 polymer ?
#
loop_
_entity_poly.entity_id
_entity_poly.type
_entity_poly.pdbx_seq_one_letter_code
_entity_poly.pdbx_strand_id
1 'polypeptide(L)'
;MRPEPGEVLHFSEDPTITRFEPHVAVTAAQPEAYVWAVDESRASDYWFPRQCPRVIAFVGDDTTDDDRDLIIGPGCGDRVHAVEYAWLDAMRTVELYAYRLPAEPFRPFQADDPHAQVATVPVEPLGPAERVGDLFACHEAAGIGLRVLPNLWPFWGAVTESTLGWSGIRLRNAAPAPRG
;
A
#
# COMPACT_ATOMS: atom_id res chain seq x y z
N MET A 1 -8.47 -9.02 2.85
CA MET A 1 -9.77 -8.43 2.46
C MET A 1 -9.73 -8.13 0.96
N ARG A 2 -10.74 -8.56 0.19
CA ARG A 2 -10.80 -8.40 -1.28
C ARG A 2 -12.06 -7.61 -1.66
N PRO A 3 -11.99 -6.62 -2.58
CA PRO A 3 -13.18 -5.95 -3.10
C PRO A 3 -14.03 -6.93 -3.93
N GLU A 4 -15.34 -6.72 -3.97
CA GLU A 4 -16.22 -7.39 -4.93
C GLU A 4 -16.15 -6.71 -6.31
N PRO A 5 -16.63 -7.34 -7.39
CA PRO A 5 -16.74 -6.67 -8.69
C PRO A 5 -17.53 -5.36 -8.58
N GLY A 6 -16.94 -4.26 -9.05
CA GLY A 6 -17.54 -2.93 -8.95
C GLY A 6 -17.22 -2.18 -7.65
N GLU A 7 -16.31 -2.70 -6.82
CA GLU A 7 -15.84 -2.05 -5.61
C GLU A 7 -14.36 -1.69 -5.67
N VAL A 8 -13.99 -0.64 -4.94
CA VAL A 8 -12.61 -0.29 -4.60
C VAL A 8 -12.49 -0.13 -3.08
N LEU A 9 -11.27 -0.25 -2.56
CA LEU A 9 -11.02 -0.21 -1.12
C LEU A 9 -10.34 1.09 -0.71
N HIS A 10 -10.75 1.62 0.45
CA HIS A 10 -10.00 2.63 1.18
C HIS A 10 -9.60 2.08 2.56
N PHE A 11 -8.36 2.31 2.98
CA PHE A 11 -7.86 1.87 4.29
C PHE A 11 -7.60 3.07 5.20
N SER A 12 -8.12 3.01 6.43
CA SER A 12 -8.00 4.07 7.43
C SER A 12 -7.90 3.51 8.84
N GLU A 13 -7.28 4.27 9.74
CA GLU A 13 -7.27 4.03 11.20
C GLU A 13 -8.49 4.67 11.89
N ASP A 14 -9.26 5.48 11.17
CA ASP A 14 -10.51 6.08 11.65
C ASP A 14 -11.69 5.18 11.19
N PRO A 15 -12.45 4.55 12.11
CA PRO A 15 -13.62 3.72 11.79
C PRO A 15 -14.93 4.51 11.65
N THR A 16 -14.89 5.83 11.84
CA THR A 16 -16.09 6.67 11.94
C THR A 16 -16.43 7.40 10.65
N ILE A 17 -15.68 7.16 9.57
CA ILE A 17 -15.86 7.85 8.30
C ILE A 17 -17.15 7.36 7.64
N THR A 18 -18.19 8.20 7.66
CA THR A 18 -19.46 7.90 6.98
C THR A 18 -19.51 8.48 5.57
N ARG A 19 -18.58 9.38 5.22
CA ARG A 19 -18.52 10.05 3.93
C ARG A 19 -17.10 10.53 3.64
N PHE A 20 -16.60 10.19 2.47
CA PHE A 20 -15.29 10.64 2.00
C PHE A 20 -15.46 11.91 1.17
N GLU A 21 -14.96 13.02 1.70
CA GLU A 21 -14.87 14.28 0.96
C GLU A 21 -13.53 14.34 0.22
N PRO A 22 -13.52 14.78 -1.05
CA PRO A 22 -12.27 15.05 -1.75
C PRO A 22 -11.47 16.05 -0.93
N HIS A 23 -10.24 15.69 -0.58
CA HIS A 23 -9.35 16.57 0.18
C HIS A 23 -8.04 16.72 -0.57
N VAL A 24 -7.47 17.93 -0.52
CA VAL A 24 -6.08 18.12 -0.95
C VAL A 24 -5.22 17.47 0.12
N ALA A 25 -4.58 16.35 -0.21
CA ALA A 25 -3.62 15.76 0.71
C ALA A 25 -2.52 16.80 0.98
N VAL A 26 -2.20 17.04 2.26
CA VAL A 26 -1.12 17.97 2.70
C VAL A 26 0.25 17.65 2.06
N THR A 27 0.35 16.48 1.41
CA THR A 27 1.55 15.93 0.80
C THR A 27 1.51 15.91 -0.73
N ALA A 28 0.43 16.40 -1.35
CA ALA A 28 0.29 16.41 -2.81
C ALA A 28 1.05 17.60 -3.40
N ALA A 29 1.87 17.33 -4.42
CA ALA A 29 2.40 18.36 -5.31
C ALA A 29 1.32 18.93 -6.26
N GLN A 30 0.12 18.35 -6.25
CA GLN A 30 -1.00 18.73 -7.10
C GLN A 30 -2.11 19.42 -6.31
N PRO A 31 -2.78 20.44 -6.89
CA PRO A 31 -3.75 21.29 -6.20
C PRO A 31 -5.13 20.65 -6.01
N GLU A 32 -5.39 19.51 -6.64
CA GLU A 32 -6.73 18.91 -6.70
C GLU A 32 -7.03 18.02 -5.51
N ALA A 33 -8.28 18.12 -5.05
CA ALA A 33 -8.79 17.37 -3.93
C ALA A 33 -9.34 16.02 -4.42
N TYR A 34 -8.92 14.92 -3.81
CA TYR A 34 -9.32 13.57 -4.21
C TYR A 34 -9.77 12.72 -3.03
N VAL A 35 -10.72 11.82 -3.28
CA VAL A 35 -10.90 10.61 -2.50
C VAL A 35 -10.03 9.54 -3.13
N TRP A 36 -9.18 8.90 -2.33
CA TRP A 36 -8.26 7.86 -2.80
C TRP A 36 -8.83 6.49 -2.50
N ALA A 37 -8.70 5.57 -3.43
CA ALA A 37 -8.99 4.16 -3.25
C ALA A 37 -7.98 3.30 -4.01
N VAL A 38 -8.02 2.00 -3.78
CA VAL A 38 -7.20 1.01 -4.47
C VAL A 38 -8.01 -0.21 -4.88
N ASP A 39 -7.55 -0.86 -5.94
CA ASP A 39 -8.08 -2.15 -6.38
C ASP A 39 -7.56 -3.31 -5.50
N GLU A 40 -7.99 -4.52 -5.83
CA GLU A 40 -7.56 -5.74 -5.15
C GLU A 40 -6.03 -5.94 -5.20
N SER A 41 -5.41 -5.65 -6.34
CA SER A 41 -3.98 -5.91 -6.59
C SER A 41 -3.06 -5.05 -5.73
N ARG A 42 -3.55 -3.88 -5.27
CA ARG A 42 -2.81 -2.95 -4.40
C ARG A 42 -3.35 -2.86 -2.98
N ALA A 43 -4.44 -3.57 -2.66
CA ALA A 43 -4.99 -3.58 -1.31
C ALA A 43 -3.92 -3.90 -0.25
N SER A 44 -3.02 -4.84 -0.55
CA SER A 44 -1.95 -5.25 0.37
C SER A 44 -0.93 -4.16 0.68
N ASP A 45 -0.76 -3.17 -0.20
CA ASP A 45 0.19 -2.06 -0.04
C ASP A 45 -0.23 -1.12 1.13
N TYR A 46 -1.47 -1.31 1.61
CA TYR A 46 -2.11 -0.51 2.64
C TYR A 46 -2.41 -1.30 3.92
N TRP A 47 -1.94 -2.54 4.06
CA TRP A 47 -2.00 -3.32 5.31
C TRP A 47 -0.92 -2.89 6.30
N PHE A 48 -0.87 -1.59 6.58
CA PHE A 48 0.15 -0.93 7.41
C PHE A 48 -0.45 0.29 8.10
N PRO A 49 0.08 0.71 9.26
CA PRO A 49 -0.20 2.04 9.80
C PRO A 49 0.00 3.11 8.72
N ARG A 50 -0.86 4.12 8.68
CA ARG A 50 -0.90 5.15 7.64
C ARG A 50 0.44 5.83 7.43
N GLN A 51 1.19 6.06 8.52
CA GLN A 51 2.49 6.73 8.50
C GLN A 51 3.69 5.79 8.36
N CYS A 52 3.48 4.47 8.36
CA CYS A 52 4.57 3.51 8.23
C CYS A 52 5.23 3.65 6.84
N PRO A 53 6.53 4.00 6.75
CA PRO A 53 7.26 3.93 5.50
C PRO A 53 7.37 2.47 5.07
N ARG A 54 7.21 2.23 3.77
CA ARG A 54 7.22 0.87 3.24
C ARG A 54 7.65 0.84 1.78
N VAL A 55 8.40 -0.20 1.46
CA VAL A 55 8.79 -0.55 0.10
C VAL A 55 8.03 -1.81 -0.30
N ILE A 56 7.42 -1.78 -1.48
CA ILE A 56 6.72 -2.90 -2.08
C ILE A 56 7.51 -3.28 -3.33
N ALA A 57 7.77 -4.58 -3.52
CA ALA A 57 8.27 -5.12 -4.78
C ALA A 57 7.47 -6.38 -5.16
N PHE A 58 7.16 -6.54 -6.43
CA PHE A 58 6.35 -7.64 -6.96
C PHE A 58 6.75 -7.98 -8.39
N VAL A 59 6.54 -9.24 -8.77
CA VAL A 59 6.77 -9.72 -10.15
C VAL A 59 5.78 -9.04 -11.09
N GLY A 60 6.31 -8.46 -12.18
CA GLY A 60 5.55 -7.97 -13.32
C GLY A 60 5.97 -8.68 -14.61
N ASP A 61 5.38 -8.28 -15.74
CA ASP A 61 5.58 -8.95 -17.03
C ASP A 61 7.05 -8.95 -17.51
N ASP A 62 7.81 -7.91 -17.16
CA ASP A 62 9.21 -7.72 -17.56
C ASP A 62 10.23 -8.18 -16.49
N THR A 63 9.76 -8.77 -15.38
CA THR A 63 10.63 -9.19 -14.28
C THR A 63 11.52 -10.37 -14.68
N THR A 64 12.81 -10.26 -14.42
CA THR A 64 13.77 -11.34 -14.59
C THR A 64 13.84 -12.25 -13.36
N ASP A 65 14.20 -13.53 -13.59
CA ASP A 65 14.41 -14.49 -12.50
C ASP A 65 15.54 -14.05 -11.55
N ASP A 66 16.62 -13.45 -12.08
CA ASP A 66 17.75 -12.96 -11.28
C ASP A 66 17.31 -11.86 -10.29
N ASP A 67 16.51 -10.88 -10.74
CA ASP A 67 16.00 -9.82 -9.87
C ASP A 67 14.96 -10.33 -8.88
N ARG A 68 14.09 -11.26 -9.31
CA ARG A 68 13.14 -11.93 -8.43
C ARG A 68 13.88 -12.64 -7.29
N ASP A 69 14.89 -13.43 -7.61
CA ASP A 69 15.67 -14.19 -6.62
C ASP A 69 16.51 -13.27 -5.72
N LEU A 70 17.03 -12.17 -6.25
CA LEU A 70 17.80 -11.19 -5.48
C LEU A 70 16.93 -10.42 -4.48
N ILE A 71 15.79 -9.90 -4.93
CA ILE A 71 14.99 -8.94 -4.15
C ILE A 71 13.91 -9.64 -3.34
N ILE A 72 13.06 -10.45 -3.98
CA ILE A 72 11.98 -11.18 -3.31
C ILE A 72 12.58 -12.36 -2.55
N GLY A 73 13.40 -13.16 -3.24
CA GLY A 73 14.14 -14.26 -2.66
C GLY A 73 13.30 -15.50 -2.34
N PRO A 74 13.97 -16.61 -1.99
CA PRO A 74 13.31 -17.88 -1.75
C PRO A 74 12.38 -17.84 -0.54
N GLY A 75 11.31 -18.64 -0.59
CA GLY A 75 10.34 -18.76 0.50
C GLY A 75 9.29 -17.66 0.56
N CYS A 76 9.36 -16.67 -0.34
CA CYS A 76 8.30 -15.70 -0.59
C CYS A 76 7.52 -16.13 -1.85
N GLY A 77 6.27 -15.68 -1.99
CA GLY A 77 5.54 -15.75 -3.26
C GLY A 77 6.10 -14.74 -4.26
N ASP A 78 5.24 -14.11 -5.05
CA ASP A 78 5.67 -13.18 -6.09
C ASP A 78 5.73 -11.71 -5.62
N ARG A 79 5.81 -11.50 -4.30
CA ARG A 79 5.75 -10.18 -3.68
C ARG A 79 6.45 -10.14 -2.31
N VAL A 80 7.13 -9.02 -2.06
CA VAL A 80 7.72 -8.69 -0.76
C VAL A 80 7.34 -7.26 -0.35
N HIS A 81 7.00 -7.08 0.92
CA HIS A 81 6.88 -5.78 1.57
C HIS A 81 8.01 -5.62 2.57
N ALA A 82 8.63 -4.45 2.59
CA ALA A 82 9.67 -4.11 3.56
C ALA A 82 9.28 -2.89 4.39
N VAL A 83 9.52 -3.00 5.70
CA VAL A 83 9.34 -1.95 6.71
C VAL A 83 10.58 -1.85 7.61
N GLU A 84 10.65 -0.82 8.45
CA GLU A 84 11.71 -0.70 9.46
C GLU A 84 11.29 -1.31 10.80
N TYR A 85 12.26 -1.86 11.56
CA TYR A 85 12.02 -2.44 12.89
C TYR A 85 11.23 -1.52 13.84
N ALA A 86 11.47 -0.22 13.76
CA ALA A 86 10.79 0.79 14.59
C ALA A 86 9.26 0.80 14.42
N TRP A 87 8.72 0.20 13.35
CA TRP A 87 7.29 0.18 13.06
C TRP A 87 6.60 -1.13 13.46
N LEU A 88 7.32 -2.14 13.94
CA LEU A 88 6.72 -3.45 14.26
C LEU A 88 5.65 -3.36 15.34
N ASP A 89 5.90 -2.63 16.43
CA ASP A 89 4.91 -2.47 17.49
C ASP A 89 3.67 -1.75 16.97
N ALA A 90 3.84 -0.69 16.18
CA ALA A 90 2.73 0.02 15.55
C ALA A 90 1.93 -0.89 14.61
N MET A 91 2.59 -1.71 13.79
CA MET A 91 1.91 -2.70 12.94
C MET A 91 1.14 -3.74 13.76
N ARG A 92 1.67 -4.16 14.90
CA ARG A 92 1.03 -5.16 15.76
C ARG A 92 -0.21 -4.62 16.48
N THR A 93 -0.22 -3.33 16.83
CA THR A 93 -1.28 -2.75 17.66
C THR A 93 -2.27 -1.87 16.91
N VAL A 94 -1.99 -1.49 15.65
CA VAL A 94 -2.87 -0.61 14.90
C VAL A 94 -4.24 -1.26 14.68
N GLU A 95 -5.29 -0.47 14.84
CA GLU A 95 -6.62 -0.84 14.40
C GLU A 95 -6.84 -0.30 13.00
N LEU A 96 -6.59 -1.15 12.00
CA LEU A 96 -6.81 -0.81 10.60
C LEU A 96 -8.19 -1.26 10.14
N TYR A 97 -8.88 -0.35 9.44
CA TYR A 97 -10.19 -0.60 8.86
C TYR A 97 -10.13 -0.44 7.35
N ALA A 98 -10.92 -1.24 6.63
CA ALA A 98 -11.18 -1.01 5.22
C ALA A 98 -12.63 -0.60 4.99
N TYR A 99 -12.80 0.26 4.00
CA TYR A 99 -14.07 0.75 3.50
C TYR A 99 -14.22 0.28 2.07
N ARG A 100 -15.36 -0.37 1.77
CA ARG A 100 -15.78 -0.68 0.41
C ARG A 100 -16.47 0.54 -0.17
N LEU A 101 -15.97 1.03 -1.30
CA LEU A 101 -16.51 2.18 -2.01
C LEU A 101 -17.01 1.72 -3.38
N PRO A 102 -18.09 2.32 -3.91
CA PRO A 102 -18.50 2.07 -5.29
C PRO A 102 -17.38 2.49 -6.23
N ALA A 103 -17.04 1.65 -7.22
CA ALA A 103 -15.98 1.94 -8.19
C ALA A 103 -16.39 2.97 -9.24
N GLU A 104 -17.69 3.14 -9.52
CA GLU A 104 -18.23 4.04 -10.55
C GLU A 104 -17.63 5.48 -10.56
N PRO A 105 -17.50 6.20 -9.43
CA PRO A 105 -16.94 7.56 -9.43
C PRO A 105 -15.41 7.61 -9.54
N PHE A 106 -14.73 6.45 -9.46
CA PHE A 106 -13.28 6.36 -9.48
C PHE A 106 -12.75 6.19 -10.90
N ARG A 107 -11.55 6.75 -11.12
CA ARG A 107 -10.74 6.49 -12.30
C ARG A 107 -9.27 6.41 -11.90
N PRO A 108 -8.41 5.78 -12.72
CA PRO A 108 -6.97 5.84 -12.54
C PRO A 108 -6.48 7.27 -12.34
N PHE A 109 -5.62 7.47 -11.35
CA PHE A 109 -5.00 8.76 -11.05
C PHE A 109 -4.08 9.20 -12.19
N GLN A 110 -3.32 8.25 -12.75
CA GLN A 110 -2.52 8.45 -13.95
C GLN A 110 -2.87 7.35 -14.96
N ALA A 111 -2.76 7.67 -16.26
CA ALA A 111 -3.12 6.72 -17.31
C ALA A 111 -2.22 5.47 -17.32
N ASP A 112 -1.00 5.61 -16.81
CA ASP A 112 0.04 4.59 -16.69
C ASP A 112 0.09 3.89 -15.32
N ASP A 113 -0.63 4.40 -14.31
CA ASP A 113 -0.85 3.71 -13.03
C ASP A 113 -2.35 3.42 -12.85
N PRO A 114 -2.82 2.27 -13.35
CA PRO A 114 -4.22 1.89 -13.27
C PRO A 114 -4.68 1.53 -11.86
N HIS A 115 -3.79 1.52 -10.86
CA HIS A 115 -4.12 0.95 -9.56
C HIS A 115 -4.41 1.98 -8.48
N ALA A 116 -3.81 3.17 -8.59
CA ALA A 116 -4.18 4.31 -7.77
C ALA A 116 -5.48 4.92 -8.31
N GLN A 117 -6.58 4.76 -7.58
CA GLN A 117 -7.92 5.20 -8.01
C GLN A 117 -8.31 6.49 -7.28
N VAL A 118 -8.84 7.47 -8.02
CA VAL A 118 -9.29 8.76 -7.45
C VAL A 118 -10.74 9.10 -7.80
N ALA A 119 -11.49 9.64 -6.83
CA ALA A 119 -12.77 10.34 -7.00
C ALA A 119 -12.59 11.86 -6.79
N THR A 120 -13.16 12.73 -7.64
CA THR A 120 -13.26 14.20 -7.41
C THR A 120 -14.60 14.62 -6.82
N VAL A 121 -15.48 13.66 -6.58
CA VAL A 121 -16.78 13.86 -5.95
C VAL A 121 -16.80 13.19 -4.58
N PRO A 122 -17.66 13.63 -3.66
CA PRO A 122 -17.86 12.92 -2.41
C PRO A 122 -18.34 11.49 -2.64
N VAL A 123 -17.86 10.55 -1.83
CA VAL A 123 -18.20 9.13 -1.93
C VAL A 123 -18.68 8.61 -0.59
N GLU A 124 -19.83 7.94 -0.61
CA GLU A 124 -20.37 7.23 0.56
C GLU A 124 -19.93 5.76 0.51
N PRO A 125 -19.46 5.19 1.63
CA PRO A 125 -19.15 3.76 1.69
C PRO A 125 -20.36 2.89 1.44
N LEU A 126 -20.16 1.72 0.84
CA LEU A 126 -21.20 0.71 0.60
C LEU A 126 -21.68 0.04 1.90
N GLY A 127 -20.92 0.17 2.98
CA GLY A 127 -21.21 -0.41 4.28
C GLY A 127 -20.33 0.15 5.39
N PRO A 128 -20.49 -0.34 6.63
CA PRO A 128 -19.66 0.08 7.75
C PRO A 128 -18.18 -0.32 7.53
N ALA A 129 -17.28 0.38 8.23
CA ALA A 129 -15.86 0.05 8.23
C ALA A 129 -15.62 -1.38 8.76
N GLU A 130 -14.89 -2.19 8.00
CA GLU A 130 -14.54 -3.56 8.37
C GLU A 130 -13.13 -3.62 8.94
N ARG A 131 -12.94 -4.28 10.10
CA ARG A 131 -11.58 -4.49 10.64
C ARG A 131 -10.79 -5.38 9.70
N VAL A 132 -9.56 -4.95 9.36
CA VAL A 132 -8.62 -5.76 8.57
C VAL A 132 -8.14 -6.96 9.39
N GLY A 133 -7.96 -6.78 10.70
CA GLY A 133 -7.50 -7.82 11.62
C GLY A 133 -5.98 -7.79 11.81
N ASP A 134 -5.38 -8.96 12.04
CA ASP A 134 -3.93 -9.09 12.23
C ASP A 134 -3.22 -8.91 10.88
N LEU A 135 -2.40 -7.85 10.80
CA LEU A 135 -1.69 -7.50 9.58
C LEU A 135 -0.65 -8.56 9.20
N PHE A 136 0.00 -9.22 10.16
CA PHE A 136 0.97 -10.28 9.88
C PHE A 136 0.26 -11.52 9.32
N ALA A 137 -0.87 -11.91 9.92
CA ALA A 137 -1.70 -13.00 9.40
C ALA A 137 -2.23 -12.68 7.99
N CYS A 138 -2.55 -11.42 7.69
CA CYS A 138 -2.93 -11.01 6.33
C CYS A 138 -1.80 -11.22 5.32
N HIS A 139 -0.56 -10.88 5.68
CA HIS A 139 0.61 -11.11 4.82
C HIS A 139 0.90 -12.60 4.62
N GLU A 140 0.86 -13.38 5.70
CA GLU A 140 1.05 -14.83 5.67
C GLU A 140 0.02 -15.51 4.76
N ALA A 141 -1.27 -15.22 4.97
CA ALA A 141 -2.35 -15.81 4.17
C ALA A 141 -2.28 -15.41 2.68
N ALA A 142 -1.68 -14.26 2.37
CA ALA A 142 -1.46 -13.81 1.00
C ALA A 142 -0.15 -14.32 0.37
N GLY A 143 0.69 -15.05 1.13
CA GLY A 143 2.01 -15.49 0.66
C GLY A 143 2.98 -14.34 0.42
N ILE A 144 2.75 -13.18 1.05
CA ILE A 144 3.58 -11.99 0.89
C ILE A 144 4.68 -12.01 1.94
N GLY A 145 5.94 -11.96 1.49
CA GLY A 145 7.06 -11.83 2.41
C GLY A 145 7.03 -10.46 3.12
N LEU A 146 7.12 -10.45 4.45
CA LEU A 146 7.32 -9.22 5.22
C LEU A 146 8.77 -9.14 5.71
N ARG A 147 9.55 -8.27 5.11
CA ARG A 147 10.95 -8.01 5.45
C ARG A 147 11.05 -6.85 6.44
N VAL A 148 11.74 -7.08 7.55
CA VAL A 148 11.97 -6.06 8.56
C VAL A 148 13.44 -5.65 8.54
N LEU A 149 13.70 -4.38 8.28
CA LEU A 149 15.04 -3.85 8.05
C LEU A 149 15.41 -2.79 9.11
N PRO A 150 16.70 -2.60 9.39
CA PRO A 150 17.12 -1.46 10.22
C PRO A 150 16.96 -0.12 9.48
N ASN A 151 16.97 -0.14 8.14
CA ASN A 151 16.84 1.04 7.29
C ASN A 151 16.34 0.63 5.90
N LEU A 152 15.38 1.37 5.34
CA LEU A 152 14.80 1.03 4.03
C LEU A 152 15.63 1.46 2.82
N TRP A 153 16.49 2.48 2.92
CA TRP A 153 17.12 3.11 1.75
C TRP A 153 18.02 2.18 0.92
N PRO A 154 18.86 1.30 1.51
CA PRO A 154 19.62 0.34 0.71
C PRO A 154 18.73 -0.62 -0.07
N PHE A 155 17.64 -1.08 0.55
CA PHE A 155 16.68 -1.96 -0.12
C PHE A 155 15.88 -1.23 -1.20
N TRP A 156 15.48 0.02 -0.92
CA TRP A 156 14.81 0.89 -1.89
C TRP A 156 15.65 1.07 -3.16
N GLY A 157 16.94 1.38 -3.02
CA GLY A 157 17.85 1.53 -4.16
C GLY A 157 17.90 0.27 -5.02
N ALA A 158 18.10 -0.89 -4.39
CA ALA A 158 18.13 -2.18 -5.09
C ALA A 158 16.81 -2.50 -5.82
N VAL A 159 15.67 -2.21 -5.18
CA VAL A 159 14.34 -2.40 -5.81
C VAL A 159 14.16 -1.50 -7.02
N THR A 160 14.52 -0.21 -6.92
CA THR A 160 14.32 0.76 -8.02
C THR A 160 15.25 0.55 -9.22
N GLU A 161 16.37 -0.14 -9.02
CA GLU A 161 17.32 -0.48 -10.09
C GLU A 161 17.03 -1.85 -10.74
N SER A 162 16.06 -2.60 -10.20
CA SER A 162 15.66 -3.94 -10.69
C SER A 162 14.57 -3.88 -11.77
N THR A 163 14.26 -5.05 -12.35
CA THR A 163 13.15 -5.28 -13.29
C THR A 163 11.80 -5.60 -12.61
N LEU A 164 11.73 -5.50 -11.28
CA LEU A 164 10.48 -5.71 -10.54
C LEU A 164 9.55 -4.50 -10.66
N GLY A 165 8.24 -4.76 -10.58
CA GLY A 165 7.29 -3.71 -10.25
C GLY A 165 7.48 -3.27 -8.80
N TRP A 166 7.37 -1.98 -8.52
CA TRP A 166 7.61 -1.46 -7.17
C TRP A 166 6.72 -0.29 -6.78
N SER A 167 6.62 -0.06 -5.47
CA SER A 167 6.01 1.14 -4.90
C SER A 167 6.74 1.56 -3.62
N GLY A 168 6.87 2.86 -3.42
CA GLY A 168 7.46 3.46 -2.23
C GLY A 168 6.45 4.38 -1.55
N ILE A 169 5.91 3.96 -0.41
CA ILE A 169 4.85 4.71 0.28
C ILE A 169 5.41 5.32 1.57
N ARG A 170 5.20 6.63 1.75
CA ARG A 170 5.62 7.41 2.93
C ARG A 170 7.12 7.28 3.24
N LEU A 171 7.98 7.04 2.25
CA LEU A 171 9.42 6.84 2.46
C LEU A 171 10.12 8.00 3.19
N ARG A 172 9.60 9.22 3.11
CA ARG A 172 10.08 10.36 3.92
C ARG A 172 10.01 10.14 5.45
N ASN A 173 9.19 9.19 5.91
CA ASN A 173 9.05 8.82 7.32
C ASN A 173 10.02 7.70 7.73
N ALA A 174 10.82 7.16 6.78
CA ALA A 174 11.89 6.22 7.07
C ALA A 174 13.01 6.88 7.88
N ALA A 175 13.80 6.06 8.56
CA ALA A 175 15.04 6.51 9.17
C ALA A 175 15.91 7.23 8.12
N PRO A 176 16.70 8.25 8.50
CA PRO A 176 17.60 8.93 7.56
C PRO A 176 18.47 7.94 6.80
N ALA A 177 18.76 8.22 5.53
CA ALA A 177 19.68 7.41 4.74
C ALA A 177 21.03 7.27 5.48
N PRO A 178 21.61 6.05 5.54
CA PRO A 178 22.92 5.86 6.12
C PRO A 178 23.92 6.79 5.43
N ARG A 179 24.78 7.44 6.21
CA ARG A 179 25.91 8.18 5.63
C ARG A 179 26.89 7.13 5.11
N GLY A 180 27.19 7.19 3.81
CA GLY A 180 28.29 6.43 3.21
C GLY A 180 29.65 6.84 3.74
#